data_AF-A0AAP3ENG0-F1
#
_entry.id   AF-A0AAP3ENG0-F1
#
_cell.length_a   1.000
_cell.length_b   1.000
_cell.length_c   1.000
_cell.angle_alpha   90.00
_cell.angle_beta   90.00
_cell.angle_gamma   90.00
#
_symmetry.space_group_name_H-M   'P 1'
#
loop_
_entity.id
_entity.type
_entity.pdbx_description
1 polymer ?
#
loop_
_entity_poly.entity_id
_entity_poly.type
_entity_poly.pdbx_seq_one_letter_code
_entity_poly.pdbx_strand_id
1 'polypeptide(L)' 'MNIVKIPLQMHGDERGLLVAIEENRHIPFNIKRVYYMYDTQEKVRRGYHAHKKTTQVAIVLKGSCKFLFD' A
#
# COMPACT_ATOMS: atom_id res chain seq x y z
N MET A 1 -14.45 10.65 -0.48
CA MET A 1 -13.08 10.08 -0.56
C MET A 1 -12.95 9.28 -1.86
N ASN A 2 -11.88 9.42 -2.63
CA ASN A 2 -11.69 8.66 -3.87
C ASN A 2 -10.76 7.48 -3.62
N ILE A 3 -11.26 6.25 -3.73
CA ILE A 3 -10.49 5.02 -3.53
C ILE A 3 -10.26 4.40 -4.91
N VAL A 4 -9.00 4.36 -5.33
CA VAL A 4 -8.60 3.83 -6.63
C VAL A 4 -7.74 2.59 -6.42
N LYS A 5 -8.09 1.51 -7.11
CA LYS A 5 -7.22 0.33 -7.21
C LYS A 5 -6.14 0.59 -8.24
N ILE A 6 -4.89 0.41 -7.86
CA ILE A 6 -3.75 0.61 -8.76
C ILE A 6 -3.29 -0.76 -9.27
N PRO A 7 -3.45 -1.06 -10.56
CA PRO A 7 -2.86 -2.26 -11.13
C PRO A 7 -1.34 -2.12 -11.13
N LEU A 8 -0.64 -3.11 -10.59
CA LEU A 8 0.82 -3.15 -10.58
C LEU A 8 1.29 -4.31 -11.44
N GLN A 9 2.30 -4.05 -12.27
CA GLN A 9 2.90 -5.06 -13.11
C GLN A 9 3.79 -5.98 -12.26
N MET A 10 3.54 -7.27 -12.39
CA MET A 10 4.36 -8.32 -11.79
C MET A 10 5.32 -8.86 -12.84
N HIS A 11 6.58 -8.99 -12.48
CA HIS A 11 7.62 -9.64 -13.25
C HIS A 11 8.04 -10.91 -12.52
N GLY A 12 8.18 -12.02 -13.23
CA GLY A 12 8.44 -13.31 -12.59
C GLY A 12 9.31 -14.22 -13.43
N ASP A 13 10.12 -15.00 -12.74
CA ASP A 13 10.91 -16.10 -13.29
C ASP A 13 11.03 -17.23 -12.26
N GLU A 14 11.87 -18.24 -12.51
CA GLU A 14 12.05 -19.40 -11.64
C GLU A 14 12.49 -19.07 -10.21
N ARG A 15 12.97 -17.85 -9.96
CA ARG A 15 13.46 -17.38 -8.65
C ARG A 15 12.35 -16.72 -7.82
N GLY A 16 11.23 -16.37 -8.44
CA GLY A 16 10.09 -15.74 -7.78
C GLY A 16 9.50 -14.57 -8.54
N LEU A 17 8.83 -13.67 -7.80
CA LEU A 17 8.07 -12.55 -8.35
C LEU A 17 8.60 -11.22 -7.79
N LEU A 18 8.58 -10.18 -8.64
CA LEU A 18 9.00 -8.83 -8.34
C LEU A 18 7.94 -7.84 -8.84
N VAL A 19 7.66 -6.82 -8.03
CA VAL A 19 6.86 -5.66 -8.41
C VAL A 19 7.69 -4.42 -8.17
N ALA A 20 7.86 -3.60 -9.20
CA ALA A 20 8.48 -2.29 -9.10
C ALA A 20 7.40 -1.21 -9.01
N ILE A 21 7.59 -0.23 -8.13
CA ILE A 21 6.70 0.92 -7.98
C ILE A 21 7.55 2.17 -8.05
N GLU A 22 7.22 3.02 -9.01
CA GLU A 22 7.95 4.24 -9.32
C GLU A 22 7.00 5.43 -9.18
N GLU A 23 7.45 6.47 -8.48
CA GLU A 23 6.70 7.72 -8.35
C GLU A 23 6.45 8.36 -9.71
N ASN A 24 5.29 8.99 -9.88
CA ASN A 24 4.87 9.67 -11.11
C ASN A 24 4.79 8.77 -12.37
N ARG A 25 4.92 7.44 -12.22
CA ARG A 25 4.66 6.44 -13.27
C ARG A 25 3.52 5.51 -12.87
N HIS A 26 3.66 4.83 -11.75
CA HIS A 26 2.66 3.86 -11.26
C HIS A 26 1.68 4.52 -10.28
N ILE A 27 2.14 5.54 -9.55
CA ILE A 27 1.34 6.30 -8.58
C ILE A 27 1.46 7.81 -8.87
N PRO A 28 0.36 8.58 -8.74
CA PRO A 28 0.31 9.97 -9.19
C PRO A 28 0.83 10.97 -8.13
N PHE A 29 1.90 10.62 -7.41
CA PHE A 29 2.54 11.48 -6.42
C PHE A 29 3.99 11.03 -6.14
N ASN A 30 4.80 11.96 -5.63
CA ASN A 30 6.16 11.67 -5.20
C ASN A 30 6.19 10.85 -3.89
N ILE A 31 7.01 9.80 -3.87
CA ILE A 31 7.32 8.99 -2.70
C ILE A 31 8.33 9.75 -1.85
N LYS A 32 7.84 10.37 -0.77
CA LYS A 32 8.71 11.01 0.23
C LYS A 32 8.98 10.14 1.45
N ARG A 33 8.20 9.06 1.63
CA ARG A 33 8.29 8.15 2.78
C ARG A 33 7.69 6.79 2.45
N VAL A 34 8.39 5.73 2.87
CA VAL A 34 7.89 4.35 2.87
C VAL A 34 7.93 3.84 4.30
N TYR A 35 6.87 3.16 4.74
CA TYR A 35 6.80 2.52 6.03
C TYR A 35 5.94 1.27 5.91
N TYR A 36 6.18 0.30 6.80
CA TYR A 36 5.43 -0.94 6.85
C TYR A 36 5.13 -1.32 8.29
N MET A 37 4.05 -2.06 8.47
CA MET A 37 3.69 -2.67 9.74
C MET A 37 3.89 -4.16 9.60
N TYR A 38 4.48 -4.77 10.62
CA TYR A 38 4.71 -6.21 10.68
C TYR A 38 4.46 -6.69 12.11
N ASP A 39 4.30 -7.99 12.26
CA ASP A 39 4.06 -8.66 13.56
C ASP A 39 2.90 -8.04 14.37
N THR A 40 1.78 -7.78 13.69
CA THR A 40 0.60 -7.23 14.34
C THR A 40 -0.15 -8.32 15.12
N GLN A 41 -0.58 -8.01 16.34
CA GLN A 41 -1.44 -8.89 17.13
C GLN A 41 -2.82 -9.07 16.49
N GLU A 42 -3.44 -10.20 16.78
CA GLU A 42 -4.78 -10.52 16.29
C GLU A 42 -5.84 -9.51 16.77
N LYS A 43 -6.84 -9.28 15.93
CA LYS A 43 -8.00 -8.41 16.21
C LYS A 43 -7.64 -6.95 16.54
N VAL A 44 -6.41 -6.51 16.31
CA VAL A 44 -6.01 -5.11 16.46
C VAL A 44 -6.41 -4.31 15.23
N ARG A 45 -7.01 -3.14 15.45
CA ARG A 45 -7.29 -2.14 14.43
C ARG A 45 -6.40 -0.91 14.63
N ARG A 46 -5.97 -0.29 13.53
CA ARG A 46 -5.10 0.90 13.51
C ARG A 46 -5.64 1.93 12.50
N GLY A 47 -5.00 3.09 12.41
CA GLY A 47 -5.48 4.21 11.59
C GLY A 47 -6.17 5.22 12.49
N TYR A 48 -7.50 5.18 12.63
CA TYR A 48 -8.29 6.10 13.47
C TYR A 48 -7.96 7.60 13.29
N HIS A 49 -7.51 7.99 12.09
CA HIS A 49 -7.26 9.38 11.73
C HIS A 49 -7.42 9.57 10.22
N ALA A 50 -7.56 10.83 9.81
CA ALA A 50 -7.56 11.26 8.42
C ALA A 50 -6.38 12.21 8.15
N HIS A 51 -6.03 12.38 6.88
CA HIS A 51 -4.97 13.28 6.45
C HIS A 51 -5.54 14.50 5.73
N LYS A 52 -5.01 15.70 6.03
CA LYS A 52 -5.35 16.93 5.30
C LYS A 52 -4.60 17.08 3.98
N LYS A 53 -3.35 16.59 3.91
CA LYS A 53 -2.45 16.78 2.75
C LYS A 53 -1.77 15.50 2.26
N THR A 54 -1.69 14.47 3.10
CA THR A 54 -0.97 13.23 2.75
C THR A 54 -1.83 12.35 1.86
N THR A 55 -1.29 12.00 0.70
CA THR A 55 -1.81 10.95 -0.18
C THR A 55 -1.00 9.67 0.06
N GLN A 56 -1.67 8.52 0.07
CA GLN A 56 -1.03 7.24 0.39
C GLN A 56 -1.52 6.15 -0.56
N VAL A 57 -0.65 5.16 -0.80
CA VAL A 57 -1.05 3.86 -1.34
C VAL A 57 -0.81 2.81 -0.26
N ALA A 58 -1.76 1.89 -0.10
CA ALA A 58 -1.64 0.78 0.85
C ALA A 58 -1.41 -0.52 0.08
N ILE A 59 -0.40 -1.29 0.50
CA ILE A 59 -0.01 -2.55 -0.12
C ILE A 59 0.11 -3.61 0.96
N VAL A 60 -0.59 -4.72 0.78
CA VAL A 60 -0.51 -5.87 1.69
C VAL A 60 0.53 -6.84 1.12
N LEU A 61 1.76 -6.79 1.64
CA LEU A 61 2.87 -7.60 1.12
C LEU A 61 2.76 -9.09 1.46
N LYS A 62 2.17 -9.41 2.61
CA LYS A 62 1.97 -10.79 3.08
C LYS A 62 0.65 -10.90 3.86
N GLY A 63 -0.10 -11.97 3.61
CA GLY A 63 -1.40 -12.19 4.25
C GLY A 63 -2.51 -11.31 3.68
N SER A 64 -3.43 -10.85 4.54
CA SER A 64 -4.55 -10.01 4.15
C SER A 64 -4.81 -8.92 5.19
N CYS A 65 -5.42 -7.81 4.76
CA CYS A 65 -5.81 -6.72 5.66
C CYS A 65 -7.15 -6.13 5.17
N LYS A 66 -8.04 -5.81 6.12
CA LYS A 66 -9.32 -5.16 5.83
C LYS A 66 -9.22 -3.68 6.17
N PHE A 67 -9.47 -2.83 5.19
CA PHE A 67 -9.54 -1.39 5.37
C PHE A 67 -11.00 -0.93 5.47
N LEU A 68 -11.27 -0.05 6.43
CA LEU A 68 -12.51 0.72 6.50
C LEU A 68 -12.14 2.17 6.27
N PHE A 69 -12.79 2.80 5.29
CA PHE A 69 -12.62 4.20 4.95
C PHE A 69 -13.92 4.95 5.23
N ASP A 70 -13.79 6.15 5.80
CA ASP A 70 -14.85 7.08 6.18
C ASP A 70 -14.45 8.47 5.66
#